data_AF-A0A838PP41-F1
#
_entry.id   AF-A0A838PP41-F1
#
_cell.length_a   1.000
_cell.length_b   1.000
_cell.length_c   1.000
_cell.angle_alpha   90.00
_cell.angle_beta   90.00
_cell.angle_gamma   90.00
#
_symmetry.space_group_name_H-M   'P 1'
#
loop_
_entity.id
_entity.type
_entity.pdbx_description
1 polymer ?
#
loop_
_entity_poly.entity_id
_entity_poly.type
_entity_poly.pdbx_seq_one_letter_code
_entity_poly.pdbx_strand_id
1 'polypeptide(L)'
;FLGGPFLLEGEVVHGDKRGRELGMPTANIVPDDRLVVPGHGVYAGWAHGHPAAINVGVRPTFETGRGLLVEPYLIDFDGDLYGQTLRIAFVEKLRGEKRFDSVAALVEQMTRDVERAREICAAEASQAAP
;
A
#
# COMPACT_ATOMS: atom_id res chain seq x y z
N PHE A 1 14.94 -13.43 -10.58
CA PHE A 1 13.92 -12.48 -11.08
C PHE A 1 12.60 -13.21 -11.14
N LEU A 2 11.53 -12.62 -10.61
CA LEU A 2 10.17 -13.11 -10.83
C LEU A 2 9.70 -12.55 -12.18
N GLY A 3 9.10 -13.35 -13.05
CA GLY A 3 8.61 -12.91 -14.36
C GLY A 3 7.35 -12.03 -14.32
N GLY A 4 7.13 -11.31 -13.21
CA GLY A 4 5.94 -10.52 -12.90
C GLY A 4 6.04 -9.86 -11.51
N PRO A 5 5.05 -9.04 -11.13
CA PRO A 5 5.05 -8.31 -9.86
C PRO A 5 5.02 -9.26 -8.66
N PHE A 6 5.57 -8.80 -7.53
CA PHE A 6 5.44 -9.52 -6.27
C PHE A 6 3.98 -9.45 -5.80
N LEU A 7 3.40 -10.59 -5.40
CA LEU A 7 2.00 -10.68 -4.97
C LEU A 7 1.90 -10.93 -3.47
N LEU A 8 0.95 -10.26 -2.84
CA LEU A 8 0.54 -10.48 -1.46
C LEU A 8 -0.97 -10.64 -1.41
N GLU A 9 -1.45 -11.59 -0.60
CA GLU A 9 -2.85 -11.75 -0.27
C GLU A 9 -3.00 -11.70 1.25
N GLY A 10 -4.04 -11.02 1.74
CA GLY A 10 -4.33 -10.99 3.17
C GLY A 10 -5.68 -10.36 3.49
N GLU A 11 -6.21 -10.68 4.67
CA GLU A 11 -7.45 -10.12 5.17
C GLU A 11 -7.25 -8.66 5.59
N VAL A 12 -8.19 -7.79 5.23
CA VAL A 12 -8.20 -6.41 5.66
C VAL A 12 -8.70 -6.32 7.11
N VAL A 13 -7.81 -5.90 7.98
CA VAL A 13 -8.07 -5.72 9.41
C VAL A 13 -8.30 -4.26 9.77
N HIS A 14 -8.86 -4.04 10.95
CA HIS A 14 -8.97 -2.71 11.52
C HIS A 14 -7.58 -2.21 11.98
N GLY A 15 -7.34 -0.90 11.84
CA GLY A 15 -6.24 -0.22 12.52
C GLY A 15 -6.64 1.17 12.99
N ASP A 16 -5.65 2.02 13.26
CA ASP A 16 -5.86 3.32 13.92
C ASP A 16 -6.62 4.37 13.08
N LYS A 17 -7.02 4.05 11.84
CA LYS A 17 -7.76 4.95 10.92
C LYS A 17 -7.11 6.31 10.64
N ARG A 18 -5.83 6.52 10.99
CA ARG A 18 -5.09 7.77 10.78
C ARG A 18 -5.07 8.24 9.32
N GLY A 19 -4.97 7.32 8.37
CA GLY A 19 -5.05 7.65 6.94
C GLY A 19 -6.37 8.36 6.59
N ARG A 20 -7.48 7.94 7.18
CA ARG A 20 -8.80 8.56 6.99
C ARG A 20 -8.82 10.01 7.48
N GLU A 21 -8.18 10.31 8.61
CA GLU A 21 -8.07 11.68 9.14
C GLU A 21 -7.25 12.60 8.22
N LEU A 22 -6.35 12.02 7.43
CA LEU A 22 -5.53 12.72 6.44
C LEU A 22 -6.16 12.73 5.03
N GLY A 23 -7.38 12.22 4.86
CA GLY A 23 -8.06 12.12 3.56
C GLY A 23 -7.59 10.96 2.67
N MET A 24 -6.80 10.02 3.19
CA MET A 24 -6.27 8.87 2.47
C MET A 24 -6.53 7.56 3.25
N PRO A 25 -7.79 7.07 3.28
CA PRO A 25 -8.12 5.83 3.97
C PRO A 25 -7.39 4.64 3.36
N THR A 26 -6.56 3.96 4.16
CA THR A 26 -5.87 2.74 3.76
C THR A 26 -6.62 1.50 4.25
N ALA A 27 -6.60 0.43 3.45
CA ALA A 27 -6.85 -0.91 3.96
C ALA A 27 -5.58 -1.39 4.68
N ASN A 28 -5.72 -2.11 5.80
CA ASN A 28 -4.58 -2.57 6.58
C ASN A 28 -4.50 -4.10 6.50
N ILE A 29 -3.33 -4.63 6.13
CA ILE A 29 -3.07 -6.07 6.08
C ILE A 29 -1.88 -6.36 6.97
N VAL A 30 -2.06 -7.32 7.87
CA VAL A 30 -0.96 -7.89 8.66
C VAL A 30 -0.53 -9.18 7.97
N PRO A 31 0.63 -9.20 7.29
CA PRO A 31 1.11 -10.41 6.63
C PRO A 31 1.44 -11.49 7.65
N ASP A 32 1.23 -12.76 7.28
CA ASP A 32 1.69 -13.88 8.09
C ASP A 32 3.22 -13.84 8.24
N ASP A 33 3.72 -14.04 9.46
CA ASP A 33 5.14 -14.00 9.79
C ASP A 33 6.00 -15.03 9.04
N ARG A 34 5.42 -15.99 8.34
CA ARG A 34 6.17 -16.95 7.51
C ARG A 34 6.40 -16.44 6.10
N LEU A 35 5.69 -15.38 5.70
CA LEU A 35 5.78 -14.80 4.37
C LEU A 35 6.93 -13.78 4.28
N VAL A 36 7.51 -13.68 3.10
CA VAL A 36 8.38 -12.57 2.74
C VAL A 36 7.52 -11.42 2.22
N VAL A 37 8.00 -10.19 2.41
CA VAL A 37 7.39 -8.99 1.86
C VAL A 37 8.47 -8.11 1.23
N PRO A 38 8.10 -7.15 0.37
CA PRO A 38 9.02 -6.10 -0.04
C PRO A 38 9.59 -5.35 1.17
N GLY A 39 10.81 -4.81 1.04
CA GLY A 39 11.42 -4.02 2.11
C GLY A 39 10.61 -2.76 2.45
N HIS A 40 10.89 -2.12 3.58
CA HIS A 40 10.08 -0.97 4.01
C HIS A 40 10.14 0.20 3.02
N GLY A 41 9.03 0.90 2.88
CA GLY A 41 8.87 2.04 2.00
C GLY A 41 7.49 2.10 1.35
N VAL A 42 7.39 2.98 0.35
CA VAL A 42 6.16 3.18 -0.42
C VAL A 42 6.35 2.66 -1.83
N TYR A 43 5.32 2.01 -2.33
CA TYR A 43 5.30 1.31 -3.61
C TYR A 43 4.09 1.76 -4.44
N ALA A 44 4.27 1.78 -5.76
CA ALA A 44 3.17 1.75 -6.71
C ALA A 44 2.76 0.30 -6.96
N GLY A 45 1.47 0.06 -7.10
CA GLY A 45 0.97 -1.27 -7.39
C GLY A 45 -0.53 -1.31 -7.62
N TRP A 46 -1.06 -2.52 -7.65
CA TRP A 46 -2.48 -2.78 -7.79
C TRP A 46 -3.02 -3.42 -6.53
N ALA A 47 -4.21 -3.01 -6.09
CA ALA A 47 -4.94 -3.66 -5.03
C ALA A 47 -6.39 -3.83 -5.44
N HIS A 48 -6.87 -5.08 -5.49
CA HIS A 48 -8.24 -5.41 -5.89
C HIS A 48 -8.69 -4.80 -7.24
N GLY A 49 -7.76 -4.72 -8.20
CA GLY A 49 -8.02 -4.14 -9.52
C GLY A 49 -7.93 -2.61 -9.59
N HIS A 50 -7.67 -1.93 -8.48
CA HIS A 50 -7.44 -0.48 -8.45
C HIS A 50 -5.94 -0.17 -8.38
N PRO A 51 -5.46 0.90 -9.05
CA PRO A 51 -4.15 1.46 -8.76
C PRO A 51 -4.04 1.82 -7.28
N ALA A 52 -2.85 1.65 -6.70
CA ALA A 52 -2.65 1.86 -5.28
C ALA A 52 -1.26 2.40 -4.96
N ALA A 53 -1.22 3.32 -3.98
CA ALA A 53 -0.01 3.64 -3.25
C ALA A 53 0.05 2.75 -2.00
N ILE A 54 1.09 1.94 -1.87
CA ILE A 54 1.18 0.88 -0.86
C ILE A 54 2.32 1.18 0.09
N ASN A 55 2.01 1.44 1.36
CA ASN A 55 3.02 1.56 2.40
C ASN A 55 3.34 0.17 2.99
N VAL A 56 4.63 -0.14 3.11
CA VAL A 56 5.12 -1.30 3.86
C VAL A 56 6.00 -0.77 4.99
N GLY A 57 5.57 -0.98 6.23
CA GLY A 57 6.27 -0.45 7.40
C GLY A 57 6.07 -1.31 8.64
N VAL A 58 6.65 -0.84 9.75
CA VAL A 58 6.53 -1.52 11.05
C VAL A 58 5.68 -0.68 12.00
N ARG A 59 4.67 -1.31 12.59
CA ARG A 59 3.89 -0.81 13.71
C ARG A 59 4.08 -1.70 14.93
N PRO A 60 4.82 -1.22 15.95
CA PRO A 60 5.02 -1.96 17.20
C PRO A 60 3.72 -2.31 17.96
N THR A 61 2.64 -1.57 17.71
CA THR A 61 1.36 -1.68 18.44
C THR A 61 0.44 -2.78 17.93
N PHE A 62 0.68 -3.38 16.76
CA PHE A 62 -0.07 -4.56 16.35
C PHE A 62 0.53 -5.77 17.09
N GLU A 63 -0.23 -6.32 18.05
CA GLU A 63 0.20 -7.35 19.01
C GLU A 63 0.56 -8.71 18.36
N THR A 64 0.52 -8.82 17.04
CA THR A 64 0.85 -10.05 16.30
C THR A 64 2.17 -9.91 15.55
N GLY A 65 3.09 -10.83 15.85
CA GLY A 65 4.27 -11.09 15.02
C GLY A 65 5.34 -10.01 15.01
N ARG A 66 5.95 -9.78 13.84
CA ARG A 66 7.06 -8.81 13.65
C ARG A 66 6.64 -7.33 13.67
N GLY A 67 5.35 -7.05 13.87
CA GLY A 67 4.77 -5.71 13.76
C GLY A 67 4.73 -5.18 12.32
N LEU A 68 4.85 -6.03 11.30
CA LEU A 68 4.81 -5.61 9.91
C LEU A 68 3.37 -5.26 9.48
N LEU A 69 3.21 -4.16 8.76
CA LEU A 69 1.92 -3.72 8.24
C LEU A 69 2.05 -3.29 6.77
N VAL A 70 1.10 -3.75 5.96
CA VAL A 70 0.94 -3.33 4.56
C VAL A 70 -0.35 -2.51 4.46
N GLU A 71 -0.21 -1.25 4.05
CA GLU A 71 -1.29 -0.26 4.04
C GLU A 71 -1.49 0.28 2.60
N PRO A 72 -2.22 -0.43 1.71
CA PRO A 72 -2.64 0.12 0.42
C PRO A 72 -3.70 1.21 0.58
N TYR A 73 -3.45 2.34 -0.07
CA TYR A 73 -4.47 3.32 -0.44
C TYR A 73 -4.95 3.02 -1.86
N LEU A 74 -6.19 2.58 -2.01
CA LEU A 74 -6.80 2.27 -3.31
C LEU A 74 -7.29 3.58 -3.95
N ILE A 75 -6.74 3.89 -5.12
CA ILE A 75 -7.00 5.13 -5.84
C ILE A 75 -8.38 5.02 -6.51
N ASP A 76 -9.19 6.08 -6.35
CA ASP A 76 -10.57 6.18 -6.84
C ASP A 76 -11.52 5.07 -6.36
N PHE A 77 -11.18 4.39 -5.27
CA PHE A 77 -12.04 3.39 -4.64
C PHE A 77 -12.91 4.04 -3.55
N ASP A 78 -14.20 3.71 -3.56
CA ASP A 78 -15.14 4.03 -2.50
C ASP A 78 -15.87 2.76 -2.07
N GLY A 79 -15.78 2.42 -0.79
CA GLY A 79 -16.34 1.19 -0.24
C GLY A 79 -15.69 0.74 1.07
N ASP A 80 -16.25 -0.33 1.64
CA ASP A 80 -15.70 -0.99 2.82
C ASP A 80 -15.05 -2.32 2.43
N LEU A 81 -13.81 -2.52 2.86
CA LEU A 81 -13.02 -3.71 2.60
C LEU A 81 -12.78 -4.55 3.86
N TYR A 82 -13.26 -4.13 5.04
CA TYR A 82 -13.00 -4.87 6.28
C TYR A 82 -13.51 -6.32 6.22
N GLY A 83 -12.67 -7.25 6.69
CA GLY A 83 -12.96 -8.68 6.66
C GLY A 83 -12.88 -9.32 5.27
N GLN A 84 -12.56 -8.55 4.23
CA GLN A 84 -12.36 -9.07 2.89
C GLN A 84 -10.88 -9.44 2.66
N THR A 85 -10.66 -10.47 1.85
CA THR A 85 -9.33 -10.83 1.37
C THR A 85 -8.93 -9.92 0.22
N LEU A 86 -7.88 -9.13 0.41
CA LEU A 86 -7.33 -8.24 -0.61
C LEU A 86 -6.12 -8.87 -1.29
N ARG A 87 -6.05 -8.76 -2.61
CA ARG A 87 -4.87 -9.12 -3.41
C ARG A 87 -4.14 -7.86 -3.81
N ILE A 88 -2.84 -7.84 -3.55
CA ILE A 88 -1.93 -6.73 -3.83
C ILE A 88 -0.84 -7.21 -4.79
N ALA A 89 -0.57 -6.44 -5.84
CA ALA A 89 0.56 -6.62 -6.74
C ALA A 89 1.50 -5.40 -6.64
N PHE A 90 2.74 -5.61 -6.24
CA PHE A 90 3.75 -4.55 -6.12
C PHE A 90 4.48 -4.39 -7.46
N VAL A 91 4.38 -3.20 -8.06
CA VAL A 91 4.95 -2.89 -9.38
C VAL A 91 6.31 -2.22 -9.25
N GLU A 92 6.39 -1.10 -8.52
CA GLU A 92 7.61 -0.31 -8.42
C GLU A 92 7.77 0.30 -7.02
N LYS A 93 9.00 0.36 -6.49
CA LYS A 93 9.28 1.09 -5.26
C LYS A 93 9.42 2.58 -5.55
N LEU A 94 8.56 3.40 -4.95
CA LEU A 94 8.59 4.85 -5.09
C LEU A 94 9.67 5.49 -4.20
N ARG A 95 9.74 5.05 -2.94
CA ARG A 95 10.69 5.56 -1.95
C ARG A 95 10.87 4.64 -0.76
N GLY A 96 11.92 4.87 0.01
CA GLY A 96 12.05 4.34 1.37
C GLY A 96 11.18 5.08 2.39
N GLU A 97 11.34 4.72 3.66
CA GLU A 97 10.74 5.43 4.79
C GLU A 97 11.32 6.85 4.89
N LYS A 98 10.46 7.81 5.24
CA LYS A 98 10.83 9.22 5.40
C LYS A 98 10.12 9.77 6.63
N ARG A 99 10.84 10.53 7.45
CA ARG A 99 10.27 11.32 8.54
C ARG A 99 9.86 12.69 8.00
N PHE A 100 8.78 13.24 8.53
CA PHE A 100 8.26 14.56 8.17
C PHE A 100 8.18 15.42 9.41
N ASP A 101 8.57 16.69 9.26
CA ASP A 101 8.58 17.66 10.34
C ASP A 101 7.20 18.29 10.59
N SER A 102 6.21 18.01 9.72
CA SER A 102 4.83 18.45 9.88
C SER A 102 3.83 17.52 9.18
N VAL A 103 2.57 17.59 9.61
CA VAL A 103 1.45 16.88 8.96
C VAL A 103 1.26 17.38 7.52
N ALA A 104 1.42 18.68 7.27
CA ALA A 104 1.29 19.24 5.92
C ALA A 104 2.34 18.65 4.96
N ALA A 105 3.60 18.56 5.39
CA ALA A 105 4.67 17.96 4.59
C ALA A 105 4.44 16.46 4.33
N LEU A 106 3.87 15.74 5.31
CA LEU A 106 3.45 14.35 5.13
C LEU A 106 2.36 14.24 4.06
N VAL A 107 1.28 15.00 4.18
CA VAL A 107 0.16 14.97 3.22
C VAL A 107 0.63 15.32 1.82
N GLU A 108 1.46 16.36 1.67
CA GLU A 108 2.02 16.76 0.39
C GLU A 108 2.84 15.64 -0.26
N GLN A 109 3.64 14.91 0.53
CA GLN A 109 4.37 13.76 0.02
C GLN A 109 3.43 12.61 -0.35
N MET A 110 2.42 12.32 0.47
CA MET A 110 1.47 11.26 0.17
C MET A 110 0.72 11.54 -1.13
N THR A 111 0.34 12.80 -1.40
CA THR A 111 -0.30 13.19 -2.67
C THR A 111 0.62 12.91 -3.86
N ARG A 112 1.90 13.28 -3.78
CA ARG A 112 2.89 12.95 -4.81
C ARG A 112 3.06 11.44 -5.00
N ASP A 113 3.08 10.68 -3.91
CA ASP A 113 3.20 9.22 -3.96
C ASP A 113 1.98 8.60 -4.69
N VAL A 114 0.77 9.12 -4.43
CA VAL A 114 -0.48 8.70 -5.10
C VAL A 114 -0.48 9.04 -6.59
N GLU A 115 -0.11 10.27 -6.96
CA GLU A 115 -0.01 10.68 -8.37
C GLU A 115 0.99 9.80 -9.12
N ARG A 116 2.16 9.56 -8.53
CA ARG A 116 3.19 8.72 -9.14
C ARG A 116 2.74 7.26 -9.27
N ALA A 117 2.04 6.73 -8.27
CA ALA A 117 1.48 5.38 -8.35
C ALA A 117 0.46 5.26 -9.49
N ARG A 118 -0.41 6.27 -9.67
CA ARG A 118 -1.36 6.31 -10.79
C ARG A 118 -0.67 6.28 -12.14
N GLU A 119 0.37 7.09 -12.34
CA GLU A 119 1.15 7.14 -13.58
C GLU A 119 1.80 5.79 -13.90
N ILE A 120 2.45 5.16 -12.92
CA ILE A 120 3.14 3.89 -13.10
C ILE A 120 2.16 2.78 -13.46
N CYS A 121 1.03 2.69 -12.75
CA CYS A 121 0.00 1.68 -13.03
C CYS A 121 -0.62 1.88 -14.42
N ALA A 122 -0.86 3.12 -14.84
CA ALA A 122 -1.36 3.40 -16.19
C ALA A 122 -0.37 2.97 -17.29
N ALA A 123 0.93 3.21 -17.07
CA ALA A 123 1.98 2.80 -17.99
C ALA A 123 2.12 1.27 -18.06
N GLU A 124 1.99 0.57 -16.93
CA GLU A 124 2.05 -0.89 -16.85
C GLU A 124 0.85 -1.54 -17.55
N ALA A 125 -0.38 -1.06 -17.30
CA ALA A 125 -1.59 -1.53 -17.99
C ALA A 125 -1.51 -1.38 -19.52
N SER A 126 -0.87 -0.29 -19.99
CA SER A 126 -0.68 -0.05 -21.43
C SER A 126 0.33 -1.02 -22.07
N GLN A 127 1.28 -1.54 -21.29
CA GLN A 127 2.27 -2.53 -21.74
C GLN A 127 1.75 -3.97 -21.67
N ALA A 128 0.75 -4.22 -20.82
CA ALA A 128 0.07 -5.51 -20.70
C ALA A 128 -1.03 -5.73 -21.76
N ALA A 129 -1.40 -4.69 -22.53
CA ALA A 129 -2.35 -4.80 -23.63
C ALA A 129 -1.71 -5.49 -24.85
N PRO A 130 -2.41 -6.45 -25.49
CA PRO A 130 -1.87 -7.28 -26.57
C PRO A 130 -1.54 -6.52 -27.86
#